data_AF-A0A8T3V6W8-F1
#
_entry.id   AF-A0A8T3V6W8-F1
#
_cell.length_a   1.000
_cell.length_b   1.000
_cell.length_c   1.000
_cell.angle_alpha   90.00
_cell.angle_beta   90.00
_cell.angle_gamma   90.00
#
_symmetry.space_group_name_H-M   'P 1'
#
loop_
_entity.id
_entity.type
_entity.pdbx_description
1 polymer ?
#
loop_
_entity_poly.entity_id
_entity_poly.type
_entity_poly.pdbx_seq_one_letter_code
_entity_poly.pdbx_strand_id
1 'polypeptide(L)'
;MSNIFNSMFETVFYFPWEVSLIIFLQSTLPGFVLGFFEVIVEVVSKNVLALLFILIYLAYNKDWGKFTLLSLGVAGVCCEFVKVTVARLRPYAAVDTIKCIRANVADQNPLDFKIQGYSFPSGHTMMATNLFLAIPIYVRNIQYISIGLVGVFIVALSRVGLGVHFPTDTIAGFIIALAIILILSRIYDKIENRAYLYLSICALSLVGVLFCPEISYIKYVALALGISLGFLVEEKYVNFENPKSRRDAIVRLVGAVILFVLLFVLIPKFAGNTDLVKCIVHSLCTFIMLAIYPLAFKKIDRDG
;
A
#
# COMPACT_ATOMS: atom_id res chain seq x y z
N MET A 1 10.77 -18.67 27.06
CA MET A 1 11.76 -17.59 26.84
C MET A 1 11.40 -16.63 25.68
N SER A 2 10.41 -16.93 24.82
CA SER A 2 10.00 -16.07 23.70
C SER A 2 9.09 -14.89 24.05
N ASN A 3 8.51 -14.84 25.25
CA ASN A 3 7.60 -13.77 25.66
C ASN A 3 8.28 -12.57 26.36
N ILE A 4 9.50 -12.75 26.87
CA ILE A 4 10.20 -11.69 27.63
C ILE A 4 10.96 -10.74 26.67
N PHE A 5 11.46 -11.24 25.54
CA PHE A 5 12.12 -10.38 24.54
C PHE A 5 11.13 -9.54 23.72
N ASN A 6 9.89 -10.00 23.53
CA ASN A 6 8.88 -9.26 22.76
C ASN A 6 8.25 -8.10 23.54
N SER A 7 8.18 -8.16 24.87
CA SER A 7 7.64 -7.05 25.68
C SER A 7 8.64 -5.89 25.86
N MET A 8 9.88 -6.04 25.38
CA MET A 8 10.98 -5.11 25.67
C MET A 8 11.15 -4.01 24.62
N PHE A 9 10.41 -4.06 23.51
CA PHE A 9 10.51 -3.10 22.40
C PHE A 9 9.21 -2.33 22.10
N GLU A 10 8.10 -2.66 22.76
CA GLU A 10 6.86 -1.89 22.58
C GLU A 10 7.04 -0.50 23.21
N THR A 11 6.97 0.54 22.37
CA THR A 11 7.12 1.92 22.85
C THR A 11 5.76 2.57 23.03
N VAL A 12 5.58 3.17 24.20
CA VAL A 12 4.43 4.02 24.48
C VAL A 12 4.92 5.45 24.57
N PHE A 13 4.71 6.21 23.50
CA PHE A 13 4.86 7.65 23.51
C PHE A 13 3.66 8.28 22.81
N TYR A 14 3.16 9.39 23.34
CA TYR A 14 2.12 10.22 22.73
C TYR A 14 2.11 11.56 23.44
N PHE A 15 1.58 12.57 22.77
CA PHE A 15 1.37 13.87 23.40
C PHE A 15 -0.02 13.95 24.02
N PRO A 16 -0.21 14.65 25.16
CA PRO A 16 -1.52 14.75 25.80
C PRO A 16 -2.63 15.28 24.89
N TRP A 17 -2.29 16.23 24.01
CA TRP A 17 -3.25 16.80 23.05
C TRP A 17 -3.75 15.78 22.03
N GLU A 18 -2.96 14.75 21.70
CA GLU A 18 -3.38 13.70 20.76
C GLU A 18 -4.53 12.88 21.35
N VAL A 19 -4.42 12.55 22.64
CA VAL A 19 -5.46 11.83 23.39
C VAL A 19 -6.72 12.67 23.49
N SER A 20 -6.60 13.94 23.88
CA SER A 20 -7.73 14.86 23.96
C SER A 20 -8.45 15.01 22.63
N LEU A 21 -7.71 15.11 21.51
CA LEU A 21 -8.29 15.20 20.18
C LEU A 21 -9.05 13.92 19.79
N ILE A 22 -8.49 12.74 20.04
CA ILE A 22 -9.17 11.48 19.72
C ILE A 22 -10.48 11.36 20.52
N ILE A 23 -10.45 11.64 21.82
CA ILE A 23 -11.65 11.60 22.69
C ILE A 23 -12.68 12.63 22.21
N PHE A 24 -12.25 13.84 21.86
CA PHE A 24 -13.12 14.87 21.32
C PHE A 24 -13.81 14.40 20.03
N LEU A 25 -13.07 13.81 19.08
CA LEU A 25 -13.65 13.28 17.85
C LEU A 25 -14.64 12.15 18.12
N GLN A 26 -14.31 11.20 19.01
CA GLN A 26 -15.19 10.08 19.34
C GLN A 26 -16.48 10.50 20.07
N SER A 27 -16.42 11.58 20.85
CA SER A 27 -17.59 12.10 21.59
C SER A 27 -18.45 13.05 20.75
N THR A 28 -17.86 13.74 19.77
CA THR A 28 -18.54 14.77 18.97
C THR A 28 -19.06 14.24 17.64
N LEU A 29 -18.34 13.31 16.99
CA LEU A 29 -18.73 12.80 15.68
C LEU A 29 -19.95 11.87 15.79
N PRO A 30 -20.99 12.10 14.97
CA PRO A 30 -22.15 11.23 14.97
C PRO A 30 -21.81 9.86 14.35
N GLY A 31 -22.55 8.82 14.74
CA GLY A 31 -22.28 7.44 14.35
C GLY A 31 -22.21 7.22 12.82
N PHE A 32 -22.99 7.96 12.02
CA PHE A 32 -22.92 7.85 10.56
C PHE A 32 -21.59 8.34 9.98
N VAL A 33 -20.92 9.33 10.59
CA VAL A 33 -19.60 9.79 10.17
C VAL A 33 -18.55 8.74 10.49
N LEU A 34 -18.66 8.08 11.65
CA LEU A 34 -17.79 6.97 12.02
C LEU A 34 -17.98 5.78 11.08
N GLY A 35 -19.23 5.44 10.71
CA GLY A 35 -19.50 4.42 9.69
C GLY A 35 -18.94 4.79 8.30
N PHE A 36 -19.02 6.07 7.91
CA PHE A 36 -18.36 6.55 6.69
C PHE A 36 -16.83 6.41 6.74
N PHE A 37 -16.21 6.69 7.90
CA PHE A 37 -14.78 6.49 8.12
C PHE A 37 -14.36 5.03 7.96
N GLU A 38 -15.18 4.09 8.45
CA GLU A 38 -14.95 2.66 8.26
C GLU A 38 -14.96 2.28 6.76
N VAL A 39 -15.93 2.78 5.99
CA VAL A 39 -15.99 2.52 4.53
C VAL A 39 -14.77 3.07 3.82
N ILE A 40 -14.33 4.30 4.13
CA ILE A 40 -13.12 4.89 3.55
C ILE A 40 -11.90 3.99 3.75
N VAL A 41 -11.75 3.43 4.94
CA VAL A 41 -10.63 2.56 5.30
C VAL A 41 -10.61 1.29 4.46
N GLU A 42 -11.77 0.70 4.21
CA GLU A 42 -11.90 -0.49 3.35
C GLU A 42 -11.50 -0.19 1.89
N VAL A 43 -11.99 0.94 1.36
CA VAL A 43 -11.68 1.39 0.00
C VAL A 43 -10.21 1.74 -0.14
N VAL A 44 -9.59 2.35 0.88
CA VAL A 44 -8.17 2.69 0.92
C VAL A 44 -7.37 1.55 1.55
N SER A 45 -7.54 0.34 1.02
CA SER A 45 -6.78 -0.84 1.43
C SER A 45 -5.77 -1.26 0.37
N LYS A 46 -4.72 -1.97 0.79
CA LYS A 46 -3.62 -2.42 -0.07
C LYS A 46 -4.12 -3.16 -1.32
N ASN A 47 -5.06 -4.09 -1.14
CA ASN A 47 -5.54 -4.96 -2.23
C ASN A 47 -6.38 -4.17 -3.23
N VAL A 48 -7.24 -3.26 -2.75
CA VAL A 48 -8.06 -2.39 -3.61
C VAL A 48 -7.18 -1.44 -4.41
N LEU A 49 -6.20 -0.80 -3.77
CA LEU A 49 -5.26 0.09 -4.47
C LEU A 49 -4.37 -0.65 -5.45
N ALA A 50 -3.85 -1.83 -5.09
CA ALA A 50 -3.05 -2.65 -6.00
C ALA A 50 -3.86 -3.03 -7.25
N LEU A 51 -5.11 -3.48 -7.08
CA LEU A 51 -6.00 -3.75 -8.20
C LEU A 51 -6.25 -2.48 -9.02
N LEU A 52 -6.64 -1.37 -8.40
CA LEU A 52 -6.87 -0.10 -9.08
C LEU A 52 -5.67 0.31 -9.95
N PHE A 53 -4.45 0.27 -9.41
CA PHE A 53 -3.25 0.68 -10.14
C PHE A 53 -2.86 -0.32 -11.23
N ILE A 54 -3.09 -1.63 -11.02
CA ILE A 54 -2.98 -2.64 -12.09
C ILE A 54 -3.97 -2.35 -13.22
N LEU A 55 -5.20 -1.96 -12.91
CA LEU A 55 -6.20 -1.62 -13.94
C LEU A 55 -5.82 -0.33 -14.68
N ILE A 56 -5.30 0.68 -13.97
CA ILE A 56 -4.74 1.89 -14.62
C ILE A 56 -3.60 1.50 -15.56
N TYR A 57 -2.69 0.64 -15.10
CA TYR A 57 -1.56 0.14 -15.89
C TYR A 57 -2.01 -0.58 -17.16
N LEU A 58 -2.96 -1.51 -17.05
CA LEU A 58 -3.37 -2.39 -18.14
C LEU A 58 -4.36 -1.74 -19.12
N ALA A 59 -5.27 -0.89 -18.62
CA ALA A 59 -6.46 -0.45 -19.37
C ALA A 59 -6.57 1.06 -19.55
N TYR A 60 -5.63 1.86 -19.04
CA TYR A 60 -5.71 3.32 -19.19
C TYR A 60 -4.38 3.98 -19.55
N ASN A 61 -3.42 4.03 -18.62
CA ASN A 61 -2.13 4.66 -18.83
C ASN A 61 -1.03 3.86 -18.13
N LYS A 62 -0.16 3.26 -18.93
CA LYS A 62 0.89 2.35 -18.48
C LYS A 62 1.90 3.05 -17.57
N ASP A 63 2.28 4.30 -17.87
CA ASP A 63 3.28 5.01 -17.09
C ASP A 63 2.72 5.44 -15.74
N TRP A 64 1.44 5.84 -15.70
CA TRP A 64 0.76 6.18 -14.45
C TRP A 64 0.62 4.95 -13.55
N GLY A 65 0.17 3.83 -14.11
CA GLY A 65 0.06 2.58 -13.37
C GLY A 65 1.40 2.03 -12.89
N LYS A 66 2.45 2.12 -13.72
CA LYS A 66 3.83 1.77 -13.31
C LYS A 66 4.29 2.60 -12.13
N PHE A 67 4.16 3.92 -12.23
CA PHE A 67 4.62 4.84 -11.19
C PHE A 67 3.89 4.60 -9.86
N THR A 68 2.55 4.50 -9.88
CA THR A 68 1.75 4.29 -8.66
C THR A 68 1.99 2.93 -8.02
N LEU A 69 2.20 1.86 -8.81
CA LEU A 69 2.55 0.53 -8.30
C LEU A 69 3.94 0.52 -7.65
N LEU A 70 4.95 1.09 -8.32
CA LEU A 70 6.30 1.20 -7.74
C LEU A 70 6.28 2.01 -6.45
N SER A 71 5.58 3.14 -6.44
CA SER A 71 5.41 3.97 -5.25
C SER A 71 4.70 3.21 -4.13
N LEU A 72 3.64 2.44 -4.44
CA LEU A 72 2.93 1.61 -3.46
C LEU A 72 3.86 0.55 -2.84
N GLY A 73 4.65 -0.13 -3.68
CA GLY A 73 5.60 -1.15 -3.24
C GLY A 73 6.67 -0.58 -2.30
N VAL A 74 7.32 0.50 -2.70
CA VAL A 74 8.35 1.19 -1.89
C VAL A 74 7.73 1.74 -0.60
N ALA A 75 6.57 2.39 -0.67
CA ALA A 75 5.87 2.90 0.50
C ALA A 75 5.48 1.79 1.48
N GLY A 76 5.04 0.64 0.99
CA GLY A 76 4.72 -0.52 1.83
C GLY A 76 5.94 -1.06 2.58
N VAL A 77 7.06 -1.25 1.88
CA VAL A 77 8.33 -1.71 2.47
C VAL A 77 8.82 -0.72 3.53
N CYS A 78 8.87 0.57 3.20
CA CYS A 78 9.29 1.61 4.15
C CYS A 78 8.34 1.71 5.36
N CYS A 79 7.03 1.64 5.14
CA CYS A 79 6.04 1.71 6.21
C CYS A 79 6.29 0.61 7.24
N GLU A 80 6.43 -0.63 6.77
CA GLU A 80 6.55 -1.78 7.65
C GLU A 80 7.91 -1.81 8.35
N PHE A 81 8.98 -1.41 7.67
CA PHE A 81 10.30 -1.26 8.29
C PHE A 81 10.27 -0.29 9.47
N VAL A 82 9.68 0.90 9.27
CA VAL A 82 9.54 1.91 10.33
C VAL A 82 8.60 1.41 11.43
N LYS A 83 7.51 0.71 11.08
CA LYS A 83 6.60 0.11 12.07
C LYS A 83 7.28 -0.83 13.03
N VAL A 84 8.06 -1.77 12.51
CA VAL A 84 8.75 -2.77 13.35
C VAL A 84 9.88 -2.12 14.15
N THR A 85 10.53 -1.09 13.61
CA THR A 85 11.64 -0.40 14.28
C THR A 85 11.14 0.50 15.42
N VAL A 86 10.06 1.25 15.20
CA VAL A 86 9.50 2.17 16.21
C VAL A 86 8.64 1.43 17.22
N ALA A 87 7.93 0.38 16.78
CA ALA A 87 7.11 -0.48 17.61
C ALA A 87 6.12 0.28 18.54
N ARG A 88 5.58 1.40 18.03
CA ARG A 88 4.66 2.25 18.81
C ARG A 88 3.30 1.57 19.00
N LEU A 89 2.83 1.48 20.24
CA LEU A 89 1.47 1.01 20.54
C LEU A 89 0.40 1.94 19.96
N ARG A 90 -0.78 1.37 19.67
CA ARG A 90 -1.93 2.11 19.15
C ARG A 90 -2.65 2.87 20.27
N PRO A 91 -3.41 3.94 19.95
CA PRO A 91 -4.08 4.75 20.97
C PRO A 91 -5.00 3.94 21.88
N TYR A 92 -5.87 3.10 21.30
CA TYR A 92 -6.79 2.24 22.06
C TYR A 92 -6.10 1.20 22.95
N ALA A 93 -4.82 0.90 22.69
CA ALA A 93 -4.03 -0.04 23.47
C ALA A 93 -3.20 0.65 24.55
N ALA A 94 -2.81 1.90 24.30
CA ALA A 94 -2.00 2.70 25.21
C ALA A 94 -2.84 3.51 26.21
N VAL A 95 -4.13 3.74 25.92
CA VAL A 95 -5.01 4.60 26.69
C VAL A 95 -6.42 3.99 26.77
N ASP A 96 -6.81 3.57 27.98
CA ASP A 96 -8.07 2.85 28.24
C ASP A 96 -9.35 3.62 27.85
N THR A 97 -9.29 4.95 27.83
CA THR A 97 -10.44 5.79 27.47
C THR A 97 -10.68 5.90 25.97
N ILE A 98 -9.70 5.52 25.13
CA ILE A 98 -9.83 5.56 23.68
C ILE A 98 -10.44 4.25 23.18
N LYS A 99 -11.55 4.33 22.46
CA LYS A 99 -12.19 3.15 21.89
C LYS A 99 -11.55 2.75 20.57
N CYS A 100 -11.33 1.45 20.37
CA CYS A 100 -11.06 0.90 19.05
C CYS A 100 -12.41 0.75 18.31
N ILE A 101 -12.79 1.74 17.50
CA ILE A 101 -14.06 1.68 16.75
C ILE A 101 -13.97 0.64 15.64
N ARG A 102 -12.81 0.55 14.98
CA ARG A 102 -12.55 -0.45 13.95
C ARG A 102 -11.12 -0.93 13.98
N ALA A 103 -10.92 -2.21 14.31
CA ALA A 103 -9.62 -2.87 14.22
C ALA A 103 -9.15 -2.96 12.75
N ASN A 104 -7.84 -3.14 12.53
CA ASN A 104 -7.29 -3.26 11.17
C ASN A 104 -7.56 -4.63 10.56
N VAL A 105 -7.68 -5.65 11.40
CA VAL A 105 -8.14 -6.98 11.03
C VAL A 105 -9.46 -7.22 11.74
N ALA A 106 -10.54 -7.36 10.95
CA ALA A 106 -11.87 -7.66 11.46
C ALA A 106 -11.88 -9.01 12.20
N ASP A 107 -12.73 -9.12 13.21
CA ASP A 107 -12.97 -10.34 14.00
C ASP A 107 -11.74 -10.90 14.73
N GLN A 108 -10.69 -10.09 14.90
CA GLN A 108 -9.47 -10.43 15.63
C GLN A 108 -9.34 -9.57 16.89
N ASN A 109 -8.65 -10.10 17.90
CA ASN A 109 -8.39 -9.35 19.13
C ASN A 109 -7.64 -8.04 18.80
N PRO A 110 -8.21 -6.85 19.12
CA PRO A 110 -7.55 -5.58 18.82
C PRO A 110 -6.22 -5.40 19.57
N LEU A 111 -6.01 -6.14 20.67
CA LEU A 111 -4.78 -6.11 21.47
C LEU A 111 -3.72 -7.12 20.99
N ASP A 112 -4.01 -7.97 19.99
CA ASP A 112 -2.99 -8.83 19.39
C ASP A 112 -2.17 -8.05 18.35
N PHE A 113 -1.06 -7.46 18.77
CA PHE A 113 -0.22 -6.64 17.90
C PHE A 113 0.49 -7.41 16.79
N LYS A 114 0.64 -8.74 16.92
CA LYS A 114 1.16 -9.57 15.81
C LYS A 114 0.18 -9.59 14.63
N ILE A 115 -1.11 -9.43 14.94
CA ILE A 115 -2.19 -9.42 13.95
C ILE A 115 -2.53 -7.98 13.52
N GLN A 116 -2.64 -7.06 14.48
CA GLN A 116 -3.09 -5.68 14.22
C GLN A 116 -1.98 -4.72 13.77
N GLY A 117 -0.71 -5.08 14.04
CA GLY A 117 0.48 -4.28 13.74
C GLY A 117 0.60 -3.00 14.58
N TYR A 118 1.80 -2.42 14.56
CA TYR A 118 2.12 -1.18 15.29
C TYR A 118 1.45 0.07 14.69
N SER A 119 1.39 1.14 15.47
CA SER A 119 0.70 2.38 15.11
C SER A 119 1.51 3.25 14.13
N PHE A 120 2.79 3.49 14.41
CA PHE A 120 3.60 4.48 13.69
C PHE A 120 4.41 3.85 12.55
N PRO A 121 4.45 4.43 11.33
CA PRO A 121 3.54 5.46 10.80
C PRO A 121 2.21 4.85 10.33
N SER A 122 1.24 5.70 9.98
CA SER A 122 -0.06 5.26 9.47
C SER A 122 0.03 4.77 8.02
N GLY A 123 -0.06 3.45 7.81
CA GLY A 123 -0.07 2.84 6.47
C GLY A 123 -1.27 3.28 5.60
N HIS A 124 -2.45 3.50 6.19
CA HIS A 124 -3.61 4.02 5.44
C HIS A 124 -3.38 5.45 4.97
N THR A 125 -2.71 6.29 5.77
CA THR A 125 -2.37 7.65 5.34
C THR A 125 -1.33 7.62 4.22
N MET A 126 -0.36 6.70 4.28
CA MET A 126 0.60 6.47 3.19
C MET A 126 -0.09 6.00 1.90
N MET A 127 -1.03 5.06 2.00
CA MET A 127 -1.83 4.58 0.87
C MET A 127 -2.71 5.68 0.27
N ALA A 128 -3.37 6.50 1.11
CA ALA A 128 -4.14 7.66 0.66
C ALA A 128 -3.25 8.67 -0.07
N THR A 129 -2.06 8.93 0.47
CA THR A 129 -1.07 9.83 -0.16
C THR A 129 -0.68 9.31 -1.54
N ASN A 130 -0.46 8.00 -1.68
CA ASN A 130 -0.19 7.40 -2.98
C ASN A 130 -1.41 7.49 -3.93
N LEU A 131 -2.61 7.15 -3.46
CA LEU A 131 -3.85 7.21 -4.24
C LEU A 131 -4.12 8.62 -4.79
N PHE A 132 -4.01 9.63 -3.94
CA PHE A 132 -4.45 10.99 -4.27
C PHE A 132 -3.35 11.88 -4.85
N LEU A 133 -2.06 11.63 -4.55
CA LEU A 133 -0.98 12.55 -4.92
C LEU A 133 0.06 11.97 -5.88
N ALA A 134 0.18 10.64 -6.01
CA ALA A 134 1.24 10.06 -6.85
C ALA A 134 1.10 10.47 -8.32
N ILE A 135 -0.09 10.32 -8.93
CA ILE A 135 -0.31 10.72 -10.31
C ILE A 135 -0.19 12.25 -10.48
N PRO A 136 -0.89 13.10 -9.71
CA PRO A 136 -0.76 14.56 -9.84
C PRO A 136 0.68 15.07 -9.73
N ILE A 137 1.48 14.52 -8.80
CA ILE A 137 2.88 14.89 -8.65
C ILE A 137 3.69 14.41 -9.85
N TYR A 138 3.51 13.16 -10.28
CA TYR A 138 4.22 12.58 -11.42
C TYR A 138 3.99 13.38 -12.71
N VAL A 139 2.74 13.76 -12.98
CA VAL A 139 2.39 14.56 -14.17
C VAL A 139 2.53 16.07 -13.97
N ARG A 140 3.00 16.51 -12.80
CA ARG A 140 3.19 17.92 -12.41
C ARG A 140 1.92 18.78 -12.53
N ASN A 141 0.76 18.21 -12.25
CA ASN A 141 -0.51 18.93 -12.28
C ASN A 141 -0.90 19.45 -10.89
N ILE A 142 -0.59 20.72 -10.63
CA ILE A 142 -0.80 21.38 -9.33
C ILE A 142 -2.27 21.50 -8.92
N GLN A 143 -3.20 21.59 -9.88
CA GLN A 143 -4.63 21.75 -9.59
C GLN A 143 -5.20 20.54 -8.84
N TYR A 144 -4.77 19.33 -9.25
CA TYR A 144 -5.21 18.10 -8.60
C TYR A 144 -4.48 17.81 -7.27
N ILE A 145 -3.35 18.46 -7.00
CA ILE A 145 -2.65 18.32 -5.71
C ILE A 145 -3.50 18.88 -4.57
N SER A 146 -4.09 20.06 -4.74
CA SER A 146 -4.95 20.67 -3.71
C SER A 146 -6.15 19.78 -3.37
N ILE A 147 -6.82 19.22 -4.39
CA ILE A 147 -7.94 18.29 -4.20
C ILE A 147 -7.45 17.00 -3.53
N GLY A 148 -6.31 16.47 -3.97
CA GLY A 148 -5.73 15.26 -3.40
C GLY A 148 -5.38 15.41 -1.92
N LEU A 149 -4.88 16.57 -1.50
CA LEU A 149 -4.58 16.87 -0.09
C LEU A 149 -5.83 16.79 0.80
N VAL A 150 -7.00 17.22 0.30
CA VAL A 150 -8.28 17.05 1.01
C VAL A 150 -8.60 15.57 1.18
N GLY A 151 -8.43 14.76 0.14
CA GLY A 151 -8.61 13.31 0.20
C GLY A 151 -7.69 12.64 1.23
N VAL A 152 -6.41 13.01 1.24
CA VAL A 152 -5.44 12.52 2.25
C VAL A 152 -5.85 12.93 3.65
N PHE A 153 -6.28 14.18 3.84
CA PHE A 153 -6.73 14.69 5.14
C PHE A 153 -7.95 13.93 5.66
N ILE A 154 -8.94 13.65 4.80
CA ILE A 154 -10.13 12.87 5.17
C ILE A 154 -9.74 11.47 5.64
N VAL A 155 -8.84 10.79 4.93
CA VAL A 155 -8.36 9.46 5.35
C VAL A 155 -7.56 9.57 6.65
N ALA A 156 -6.65 10.54 6.79
CA ALA A 156 -5.89 10.74 8.01
C ALA A 156 -6.81 10.98 9.23
N LEU A 157 -7.81 11.85 9.06
CA LEU A 157 -8.80 12.14 10.09
C LEU A 157 -9.62 10.89 10.45
N SER A 158 -9.96 10.06 9.46
CA SER A 158 -10.68 8.81 9.72
C SER A 158 -9.90 7.87 10.63
N ARG A 159 -8.57 7.79 10.46
CA ARG A 159 -7.70 6.95 11.29
C ARG A 159 -7.60 7.42 12.74
N VAL A 160 -7.60 8.74 12.95
CA VAL A 160 -7.60 9.35 14.29
C VAL A 160 -8.96 9.20 14.95
N GLY A 161 -10.05 9.50 14.22
CA GLY A 161 -11.42 9.39 14.72
C GLY A 161 -11.80 7.97 15.12
N LEU A 162 -11.33 6.96 14.37
CA LEU A 162 -11.54 5.54 14.70
C LEU A 162 -10.68 5.04 15.88
N GLY A 163 -9.80 5.87 16.45
CA GLY A 163 -9.00 5.56 17.63
C GLY A 163 -7.80 4.64 17.39
N VAL A 164 -7.43 4.40 16.12
CA VAL A 164 -6.43 3.40 15.73
C VAL A 164 -5.05 3.97 15.40
N HIS A 165 -4.94 5.29 15.28
CA HIS A 165 -3.69 6.02 15.09
C HIS A 165 -3.71 7.34 15.84
N PHE A 166 -2.55 7.73 16.35
CA PHE A 166 -2.32 9.08 16.84
C PHE A 166 -2.19 10.05 15.64
N PRO A 167 -2.55 11.34 15.80
CA PRO A 167 -2.33 12.36 14.76
C PRO A 167 -0.89 12.41 14.23
N THR A 168 0.11 12.22 15.10
CA THR A 168 1.52 12.16 14.66
C THR A 168 1.83 10.96 13.76
N ASP A 169 1.13 9.82 13.93
CA ASP A 169 1.28 8.67 13.03
C ASP A 169 0.80 8.98 11.61
N THR A 170 -0.29 9.75 11.49
CA THR A 170 -0.87 10.12 10.20
C THR A 170 -0.05 11.20 9.50
N ILE A 171 0.42 12.21 10.25
CA ILE A 171 1.35 13.22 9.74
C ILE A 171 2.66 12.57 9.25
N ALA A 172 3.25 11.68 10.04
CA ALA A 172 4.45 10.96 9.62
C ALA A 172 4.21 10.09 8.39
N GLY A 173 3.07 9.38 8.33
CA GLY A 173 2.67 8.61 7.15
C GLY A 173 2.58 9.48 5.90
N PHE A 174 1.95 10.64 5.99
CA PHE A 174 1.88 11.59 4.88
C PHE A 174 3.28 12.05 4.43
N ILE A 175 4.12 12.50 5.37
CA ILE A 175 5.47 13.01 5.06
C ILE A 175 6.33 11.92 4.40
N ILE A 176 6.33 10.70 4.94
CA ILE A 176 7.12 9.58 4.40
C ILE A 176 6.64 9.23 2.99
N ALA A 177 5.33 9.06 2.78
CA ALA A 177 4.81 8.73 1.46
C ALA A 177 5.04 9.85 0.44
N LEU A 178 4.88 11.11 0.84
CA LEU A 178 5.16 12.26 -0.02
C LEU A 178 6.64 12.30 -0.43
N ALA A 179 7.56 12.08 0.53
CA ALA A 179 8.99 12.00 0.24
C ALA A 179 9.30 10.87 -0.75
N ILE A 180 8.72 9.69 -0.57
CA ILE A 180 8.87 8.56 -1.49
C ILE A 180 8.39 8.92 -2.90
N ILE A 181 7.20 9.51 -3.03
CA ILE A 181 6.65 9.92 -4.33
C ILE A 181 7.56 10.95 -5.02
N LEU A 182 8.02 11.97 -4.29
CA LEU A 182 8.90 13.01 -4.84
C LEU A 182 10.25 12.46 -5.27
N ILE A 183 10.89 11.66 -4.42
CA ILE A 183 12.19 11.04 -4.72
C ILE A 183 12.05 10.08 -5.89
N LEU A 184 11.05 9.20 -5.86
CA LEU A 184 10.81 8.22 -6.92
C LEU A 184 10.53 8.93 -8.25
N SER A 185 9.70 9.99 -8.28
CA SER A 185 9.43 10.77 -9.50
C SER A 185 10.72 11.36 -10.07
N ARG A 186 11.58 11.93 -9.22
CA ARG A 186 12.87 12.49 -9.67
C ARG A 186 13.83 11.43 -10.19
N ILE A 187 13.87 10.25 -9.59
CA ILE A 187 14.69 9.13 -10.08
C ILE A 187 14.11 8.62 -11.41
N TYR A 188 12.80 8.43 -11.48
CA TYR A 188 12.11 7.91 -12.65
C TYR A 188 12.32 8.78 -13.90
N ASP A 189 12.37 10.11 -13.73
CA ASP A 189 12.64 11.07 -14.82
C ASP A 189 14.11 11.08 -15.27
N LYS A 190 15.05 10.79 -14.37
CA LYS A 190 16.49 10.93 -14.63
C LYS A 190 17.17 9.63 -15.04
N ILE A 191 16.58 8.49 -14.71
CA ILE A 191 17.21 7.19 -14.96
C ILE A 191 17.03 6.79 -16.42
N GLU A 192 18.14 6.64 -17.13
CA GLU A 192 18.11 6.22 -18.54
C GLU A 192 17.65 4.76 -18.68
N ASN A 193 18.18 3.88 -17.84
CA ASN A 193 17.83 2.47 -17.81
C ASN A 193 17.08 2.11 -16.52
N ARG A 194 15.76 1.99 -16.65
CA ARG A 194 14.84 1.68 -15.54
C ARG A 194 15.11 0.32 -14.89
N ALA A 195 15.81 -0.60 -15.55
CA ALA A 195 16.20 -1.87 -14.94
C ALA A 195 17.00 -1.67 -13.65
N TYR A 196 17.87 -0.66 -13.59
CA TYR A 196 18.60 -0.34 -12.37
C TYR A 196 17.68 0.07 -11.23
N LEU A 197 16.65 0.88 -11.50
CA LEU A 197 15.65 1.25 -10.49
C LEU A 197 14.93 0.01 -9.93
N TYR A 198 14.44 -0.86 -10.81
CA TYR A 198 13.72 -2.07 -10.40
C TYR A 198 14.61 -3.01 -9.57
N LEU A 199 15.85 -3.23 -10.03
CA LEU A 199 16.82 -4.07 -9.32
C LEU A 199 17.25 -3.45 -7.98
N SER A 200 17.41 -2.13 -7.90
CA SER A 200 17.70 -1.43 -6.64
C SER A 200 16.54 -1.55 -5.65
N ILE A 201 15.28 -1.42 -6.09
CA ILE A 201 14.12 -1.63 -5.22
C ILE A 201 14.11 -3.07 -4.69
N CYS A 202 14.33 -4.07 -5.55
CA CYS A 202 14.44 -5.47 -5.13
C CYS A 202 15.55 -5.68 -4.10
N ALA A 203 16.76 -5.20 -4.40
CA ALA A 203 17.94 -5.38 -3.55
C ALA A 203 17.75 -4.71 -2.19
N LEU A 204 17.31 -3.45 -2.14
CA LEU A 204 17.08 -2.73 -0.89
C LEU A 204 15.98 -3.39 -0.05
N SER A 205 14.89 -3.83 -0.68
CA SER A 205 13.80 -4.52 0.01
C SER A 205 14.27 -5.84 0.64
N LEU A 206 15.07 -6.62 -0.09
CA LEU A 206 15.66 -7.88 0.38
C LEU A 206 16.70 -7.67 1.49
N VAL A 207 17.57 -6.66 1.36
CA VAL A 207 18.52 -6.31 2.41
C VAL A 207 17.79 -5.97 3.71
N GLY A 208 16.66 -5.28 3.65
CA GLY A 208 15.86 -5.00 4.83
C GLY A 208 15.33 -6.24 5.56
N VAL A 209 15.21 -7.41 4.89
CA VAL A 209 14.82 -8.67 5.56
C VAL A 209 15.87 -9.12 6.56
N LEU A 210 17.16 -8.79 6.34
CA LEU A 210 18.24 -9.08 7.27
C LEU A 210 18.09 -8.33 8.59
N PHE A 211 17.49 -7.14 8.55
CA PHE A 211 17.28 -6.27 9.70
C PHE A 211 15.88 -6.40 10.31
N CYS A 212 14.89 -6.79 9.50
CA CYS A 212 13.49 -6.89 9.87
C CYS A 212 12.89 -8.21 9.32
N PRO A 213 13.22 -9.38 9.90
CA PRO A 213 12.74 -10.69 9.45
C PRO A 213 11.29 -10.98 9.88
N GLU A 214 10.44 -9.96 9.89
CA GLU A 214 9.03 -10.06 10.26
C GLU A 214 8.17 -10.42 9.05
N ILE A 215 7.16 -11.27 9.26
CA ILE A 215 6.31 -11.73 8.15
C ILE A 215 5.49 -10.57 7.55
N SER A 216 5.16 -9.57 8.35
CA SER A 216 4.51 -8.34 7.88
C SER A 216 5.41 -7.59 6.89
N TYR A 217 6.72 -7.49 7.18
CA TYR A 217 7.71 -6.87 6.30
C TYR A 217 7.89 -7.68 5.01
N ILE A 218 8.05 -9.01 5.14
CA ILE A 218 8.20 -9.92 4.01
C ILE A 218 7.00 -9.84 3.05
N LYS A 219 5.77 -9.61 3.54
CA LYS A 219 4.58 -9.39 2.68
C LYS A 219 4.75 -8.20 1.73
N TYR A 220 5.34 -7.10 2.21
CA TYR A 220 5.57 -5.92 1.37
C TYR A 220 6.81 -6.06 0.48
N VAL A 221 7.85 -6.75 0.95
CA VAL A 221 8.99 -7.14 0.10
C VAL A 221 8.49 -7.99 -1.07
N ALA A 222 7.66 -8.99 -0.82
CA ALA A 222 7.08 -9.84 -1.84
C ALA A 222 6.27 -9.04 -2.88
N LEU A 223 5.46 -8.07 -2.43
CA LEU A 223 4.74 -7.15 -3.32
C LEU A 223 5.73 -6.32 -4.16
N ALA A 224 6.74 -5.70 -3.55
CA ALA A 224 7.73 -4.88 -4.25
C ALA A 224 8.54 -5.68 -5.27
N LEU A 225 8.89 -6.93 -4.96
CA LEU A 225 9.55 -7.87 -5.89
C LEU A 225 8.64 -8.22 -7.07
N GLY A 226 7.38 -8.58 -6.81
CA GLY A 226 6.41 -8.91 -7.87
C GLY A 226 6.19 -7.75 -8.83
N ILE A 227 6.11 -6.52 -8.30
CA ILE A 227 6.00 -5.29 -9.09
C ILE A 227 7.27 -5.04 -9.91
N SER A 228 8.42 -5.01 -9.25
CA SER A 228 9.69 -4.61 -9.87
C SER A 228 10.19 -5.63 -10.89
N LEU A 229 10.13 -6.92 -10.58
CA LEU A 229 10.46 -7.98 -11.53
C LEU A 229 9.44 -8.06 -12.66
N GLY A 230 8.16 -7.79 -12.36
CA GLY A 230 7.10 -7.71 -13.36
C GLY A 230 7.42 -6.66 -14.43
N PHE A 231 7.72 -5.43 -14.01
CA PHE A 231 8.09 -4.36 -14.94
C PHE A 231 9.45 -4.56 -15.61
N LEU A 232 10.42 -5.17 -14.92
CA LEU A 232 11.71 -5.51 -15.53
C LEU A 232 11.53 -6.47 -16.71
N VAL A 233 10.72 -7.52 -16.54
CA VAL A 233 10.44 -8.49 -17.61
C VAL A 233 9.58 -7.87 -18.70
N GLU A 234 8.57 -7.09 -18.30
CA GLU A 234 7.69 -6.42 -19.24
C GLU A 234 8.46 -5.48 -20.19
N GLU A 235 9.27 -4.57 -19.67
CA GLU A 235 10.01 -3.61 -20.50
C GLU A 235 11.06 -4.29 -21.38
N LYS A 236 11.67 -5.38 -20.89
CA LYS A 236 12.73 -6.08 -21.62
C LYS A 236 12.22 -7.02 -22.71
N TYR A 237 11.07 -7.67 -22.49
CA TYR A 237 10.62 -8.78 -23.36
C TYR A 237 9.22 -8.59 -23.95
N VAL A 238 8.36 -7.80 -23.32
CA VAL A 238 6.97 -7.62 -23.75
C VAL A 238 6.84 -6.36 -24.59
N ASN A 239 7.29 -5.23 -24.05
CA ASN A 239 7.11 -3.88 -24.59
C ASN A 239 5.63 -3.52 -24.77
N PHE A 240 4.88 -3.54 -23.67
CA PHE A 240 3.43 -3.31 -23.63
C PHE A 240 3.09 -1.84 -23.92
N GLU A 241 2.02 -1.63 -24.69
CA GLU A 241 1.54 -0.31 -25.07
C GLU A 241 0.21 0.08 -24.41
N ASN A 242 -0.10 1.37 -24.41
CA ASN A 242 -1.39 1.86 -23.95
C ASN A 242 -2.52 1.34 -24.87
N PRO A 243 -3.73 1.13 -24.35
CA PRO A 243 -4.84 0.66 -25.17
C PRO A 243 -5.14 1.62 -26.32
N LYS A 244 -5.30 1.07 -27.53
CA LYS A 244 -5.50 1.87 -28.76
C LYS A 244 -6.94 2.32 -28.96
N SER A 245 -7.90 1.66 -28.30
CA SER A 245 -9.32 1.98 -28.40
C SER A 245 -10.06 1.70 -27.09
N ARG A 246 -11.28 2.25 -26.96
CA ARG A 246 -12.16 1.93 -25.82
C ARG A 246 -12.48 0.45 -25.72
N ARG A 247 -12.63 -0.26 -26.85
CA ARG A 247 -12.89 -1.70 -26.87
C ARG A 247 -11.70 -2.48 -26.32
N ASP A 248 -10.50 -2.13 -26.76
CA ASP A 248 -9.25 -2.72 -26.26
C ASP A 248 -9.09 -2.50 -24.75
N ALA A 249 -9.32 -1.27 -24.27
CA ALA A 249 -9.32 -0.95 -22.84
C ALA A 249 -10.32 -1.81 -22.04
N ILE A 250 -11.55 -1.98 -22.55
CA ILE A 250 -12.59 -2.81 -21.88
C ILE A 250 -12.17 -4.28 -21.84
N VAL A 251 -11.65 -4.84 -22.93
CA VAL A 251 -11.21 -6.24 -22.98
C VAL A 251 -10.07 -6.49 -21.99
N ARG A 252 -9.08 -5.59 -21.95
CA ARG A 252 -7.98 -5.64 -20.97
C ARG A 252 -8.51 -5.52 -19.54
N LEU A 253 -9.46 -4.62 -19.28
CA LEU A 253 -10.05 -4.43 -17.96
C LEU A 253 -10.79 -5.68 -17.48
N VAL A 254 -11.69 -6.22 -18.29
CA VAL A 254 -12.51 -7.40 -17.94
C VAL A 254 -11.61 -8.62 -17.73
N GLY A 255 -10.66 -8.86 -18.63
CA GLY A 255 -9.72 -9.96 -18.48
C GLY A 255 -8.83 -9.81 -17.25
N ALA A 256 -8.38 -8.58 -16.93
CA ALA A 256 -7.59 -8.31 -15.74
C ALA A 256 -8.36 -8.55 -14.45
N VAL A 257 -9.64 -8.14 -14.38
CA VAL A 257 -10.49 -8.40 -13.20
C VAL A 257 -10.73 -9.90 -13.02
N ILE A 258 -11.04 -10.64 -14.09
CA ILE A 258 -11.21 -12.09 -14.03
C ILE A 258 -9.92 -12.75 -13.55
N LEU A 259 -8.79 -12.40 -14.16
CA LEU A 259 -7.49 -12.97 -13.78
C LEU A 259 -7.10 -12.60 -12.35
N PHE A 260 -7.39 -11.39 -11.90
CA PHE A 260 -7.16 -10.98 -10.52
C PHE A 260 -7.96 -11.84 -9.53
N VAL A 261 -9.24 -12.11 -9.80
CA VAL A 261 -10.05 -12.99 -8.96
C VAL A 261 -9.46 -14.41 -8.95
N LEU A 262 -9.08 -14.95 -10.11
CA LEU A 262 -8.45 -16.28 -10.18
C LEU A 262 -7.17 -16.32 -9.35
N LEU A 263 -6.26 -15.36 -9.54
CA LEU A 263 -4.93 -15.34 -8.92
C LEU A 263 -4.94 -14.96 -7.44
N PHE A 264 -5.73 -13.98 -7.02
CA PHE A 264 -5.68 -13.44 -5.65
C PHE A 264 -6.80 -13.97 -4.75
N VAL A 265 -7.84 -14.60 -5.29
CA VAL A 265 -8.92 -15.21 -4.49
C VAL A 265 -8.91 -16.73 -4.55
N LEU A 266 -8.69 -17.34 -5.72
CA LEU A 266 -8.74 -18.79 -5.85
C LEU A 266 -7.39 -19.47 -5.56
N ILE A 267 -6.30 -19.07 -6.23
CA ILE A 267 -4.99 -19.71 -6.04
C ILE A 267 -4.55 -19.77 -4.57
N PRO A 268 -4.72 -18.72 -3.73
CA PRO A 268 -4.29 -18.78 -2.33
C PRO A 268 -5.05 -19.80 -1.49
N LYS A 269 -6.24 -20.25 -1.92
CA LYS A 269 -7.00 -21.33 -1.25
C LYS A 269 -6.38 -22.71 -1.44
N PHE A 270 -5.61 -22.88 -2.52
CA PHE A 270 -4.93 -24.13 -2.86
C PHE A 270 -3.42 -24.07 -2.57
N ALA A 271 -2.89 -22.88 -2.31
CA ALA A 271 -1.52 -22.70 -1.88
C ALA A 271 -1.30 -23.21 -0.45
N GLY A 272 -0.05 -23.57 -0.13
CA GLY A 272 0.31 -24.00 1.22
C GLY A 272 -0.06 -22.99 2.31
N ASN A 273 -0.34 -23.50 3.52
CA ASN A 273 -0.92 -22.70 4.60
C ASN A 273 0.06 -21.78 5.33
N THR A 274 1.36 -21.82 5.02
CA THR A 274 2.35 -20.97 5.68
C THR A 274 2.32 -19.54 5.14
N ASP A 275 2.56 -18.56 6.01
CA ASP A 275 2.53 -17.15 5.61
C ASP A 275 3.60 -16.80 4.59
N LEU A 276 4.76 -17.47 4.64
CA LEU A 276 5.81 -17.31 3.64
C LEU A 276 5.35 -17.78 2.25
N VAL A 277 4.68 -18.94 2.17
CA VAL A 277 4.12 -19.43 0.90
C VAL A 277 3.08 -18.45 0.36
N LYS A 278 2.21 -17.90 1.23
CA LYS A 278 1.26 -16.86 0.82
C LYS A 278 1.97 -15.63 0.26
N CYS A 279 3.08 -15.19 0.86
CA CYS A 279 3.87 -14.06 0.34
C CYS A 279 4.43 -14.36 -1.06
N ILE A 280 5.03 -15.53 -1.23
CA ILE A 280 5.57 -15.98 -2.53
C ILE A 280 4.47 -16.01 -3.59
N VAL A 281 3.31 -16.60 -3.26
CA VAL A 281 2.16 -16.66 -4.16
C VAL A 281 1.67 -15.26 -4.54
N HIS A 282 1.57 -14.33 -3.59
CA HIS A 282 1.16 -12.95 -3.90
C HIS A 282 2.17 -12.24 -4.82
N SER A 283 3.47 -12.44 -4.61
CA SER A 283 4.52 -11.93 -5.50
C SER A 283 4.36 -12.48 -6.91
N LEU A 284 4.19 -13.79 -7.05
CA LEU A 284 3.98 -14.46 -8.34
C LEU A 284 2.71 -13.99 -9.03
N CYS A 285 1.59 -13.85 -8.30
CA CYS A 285 0.34 -13.34 -8.85
C CYS A 285 0.51 -11.92 -9.38
N THR A 286 1.22 -11.07 -8.64
CA THR A 286 1.53 -9.70 -9.06
C THR A 286 2.42 -9.70 -10.31
N PHE A 287 3.45 -10.54 -10.33
CA PHE A 287 4.32 -10.72 -11.49
C PHE A 287 3.54 -11.18 -12.73
N ILE A 288 2.63 -12.16 -12.59
CA ILE A 288 1.79 -12.65 -13.68
C ILE A 288 0.92 -11.51 -14.24
N MET A 289 0.29 -10.71 -13.39
CA MET A 289 -0.54 -9.59 -13.82
C MET A 289 0.26 -8.51 -14.59
N LEU A 290 1.54 -8.31 -14.25
CA LEU A 290 2.34 -7.20 -14.79
C LEU A 290 3.25 -7.60 -15.95
N ALA A 291 3.68 -8.85 -16.03
CA ALA A 291 4.59 -9.35 -17.07
C ALA A 291 3.91 -10.34 -18.03
N ILE A 292 3.10 -11.27 -17.50
CA ILE A 292 2.57 -12.38 -18.29
C ILE A 292 1.25 -12.00 -18.96
N TYR A 293 0.32 -11.38 -18.24
CA TYR A 293 -0.97 -10.97 -18.80
C TYR A 293 -0.81 -9.99 -19.98
N PRO A 294 0.07 -8.98 -19.92
CA PRO A 294 0.39 -8.14 -21.08
C PRO A 294 0.83 -8.87 -22.36
N LEU A 295 1.45 -10.06 -22.26
CA LEU A 295 1.85 -10.84 -23.44
C LEU A 295 0.66 -11.22 -24.33
N ALA A 296 -0.53 -11.39 -23.76
CA ALA A 296 -1.74 -11.71 -24.52
C ALA A 296 -2.14 -10.60 -25.50
N PHE A 297 -1.72 -9.36 -25.25
CA PHE A 297 -2.04 -8.18 -26.06
C PHE A 297 -0.93 -7.79 -27.02
N LYS A 298 0.24 -8.45 -26.96
CA LYS A 298 1.41 -8.11 -27.78
C LYS A 298 1.15 -8.13 -29.29
N LYS A 299 0.23 -9.00 -29.76
CA LYS A 299 -0.16 -9.05 -31.18
C LYS A 299 -1.07 -7.88 -31.56
N ILE A 300 -2.02 -7.52 -30.69
CA ILE A 300 -2.90 -6.35 -30.86
C ILE A 300 -2.08 -5.06 -30.84
N ASP A 301 -1.03 -5.01 -30.01
CA ASP A 301 -0.10 -3.89 -29.94
C ASP A 301 0.80 -3.77 -31.19
N ARG A 302 1.07 -4.87 -31.91
CA ARG A 302 1.91 -4.87 -33.13
C ARG A 302 1.14 -4.60 -34.43
N ASP A 303 -0.08 -5.10 -34.54
CA ASP A 303 -0.80 -5.21 -35.83
C ASP A 303 -1.83 -4.08 -36.08
N GLY A 304 -1.88 -3.04 -35.25
CA GLY A 304 -2.80 -1.90 -35.37
C GLY A 304 -2.12 -0.56 -35.14
#